data_AF-A0A503YF88-F1
#
_entry.id   AF-A0A503YF88-F1
#
_cell.length_a   1.000
_cell.length_b   1.000
_cell.length_c   1.000
_cell.angle_alpha   90.00
_cell.angle_beta   90.00
_cell.angle_gamma   90.00
#
_symmetry.space_group_name_H-M   'P 1'
#
loop_
_entity.id
_entity.type
_entity.pdbx_description
1 polymer ?
#
loop_
_entity_poly.entity_id
_entity_poly.type
_entity_poly.pdbx_seq_one_letter_code
_entity_poly.pdbx_strand_id
1 'polypeptide(L)' 'MSAIALAGCGTSGVSGAPALRAAIGSSLAGAEGKTVEDQNKIDRTIAPGCAVEFYTAAECDRHTHASAERRAELKKGQ' A
#
# COMPACT_ATOMS: atom_id res chain seq x y z
N MET A 1 30.17 35.17 17.22
CA MET A 1 30.29 33.95 16.38
C MET A 1 28.89 33.51 15.97
N SER A 2 28.59 33.45 14.68
CA SER A 2 27.35 32.81 14.17
C SER A 2 27.65 31.35 13.86
N ALA A 3 26.92 30.44 14.53
CA ALA A 3 27.00 29.01 14.25
C ALA A 3 26.07 28.67 13.09
N ILE A 4 26.62 28.09 12.02
CA ILE A 4 25.85 27.54 10.90
C ILE A 4 25.41 26.14 11.34
N ALA A 5 24.13 25.98 11.70
CA ALA A 5 23.56 24.66 11.93
C ALA A 5 23.37 23.97 10.56
N LEU A 6 24.14 22.91 10.28
CA LEU A 6 23.83 22.02 9.16
C LEU A 6 22.53 21.27 9.51
N ALA A 7 21.44 21.59 8.82
CA ALA A 7 20.25 20.76 8.86
C ALA A 7 20.56 19.42 8.18
N GLY A 8 20.80 18.38 8.97
CA GLY A 8 20.88 17.01 8.46
C GLY A 8 19.49 16.46 8.19
N CYS A 9 19.26 15.82 7.04
CA CYS A 9 18.06 15.03 6.82
C CYS A 9 18.12 13.77 7.70
N GLY A 10 17.20 13.62 8.64
CA GLY A 10 17.02 12.42 9.46
C GLY A 10 15.86 11.56 8.95
N THR A 11 15.93 10.24 9.17
CA THR A 11 14.79 9.33 8.97
C THR A 11 14.11 9.09 10.31
N SER A 12 12.84 9.43 10.43
CA SER A 12 12.05 9.02 11.60
C SER A 12 11.63 7.56 11.46
N GLY A 13 11.83 6.77 12.51
CA GLY A 13 11.31 5.40 12.56
C GLY A 13 9.77 5.38 12.63
N VAL A 14 9.18 4.31 12.11
CA VAL A 14 7.75 4.00 12.27
C VAL A 14 7.63 2.96 13.39
N SER A 15 6.83 3.25 14.42
CA SER A 15 6.64 2.35 15.55
C SER A 15 5.15 2.04 15.77
N GLY A 16 4.80 0.76 15.63
CA GLY A 16 3.44 0.25 15.82
C GLY A 16 2.50 0.46 14.63
N ALA A 17 1.35 -0.22 14.68
CA ALA A 17 0.36 -0.21 13.61
C ALA A 17 -0.23 1.18 13.30
N PRO A 18 -0.57 2.05 14.28
CA PRO A 18 -1.12 3.37 13.96
C PRO A 18 -0.12 4.27 13.22
N ALA A 19 1.15 4.27 13.63
CA ALA A 19 2.20 5.03 12.95
C ALA A 19 2.46 4.48 11.55
N LEU A 20 2.46 3.15 11.39
CA LEU A 20 2.62 2.51 10.08
C LEU A 20 1.46 2.87 9.16
N ARG A 21 0.23 2.84 9.67
CA ARG A 21 -0.96 3.23 8.93
C ARG A 21 -0.90 4.68 8.47
N ALA A 22 -0.44 5.58 9.32
CA ALA A 22 -0.23 6.98 8.95
C ALA A 22 0.88 7.14 7.88
N ALA A 23 1.94 6.33 7.95
CA ALA A 23 3.08 6.41 7.03
C ALA A 23 2.77 5.88 5.63
N ILE A 24 2.10 4.72 5.52
CA ILE A 24 1.81 4.09 4.21
C ILE A 24 0.43 4.50 3.65
N GLY A 25 -0.44 5.04 4.50
CA GLY A 25 -1.77 5.48 4.13
C GLY A 25 -2.65 4.37 3.56
N SER A 26 -3.54 4.76 2.65
CA SER A 26 -4.52 3.89 1.99
C SER A 26 -4.20 3.57 0.53
N SER A 27 -3.03 3.96 0.04
CA SER A 27 -2.67 3.93 -1.39
C SER A 27 -2.60 2.52 -1.97
N LEU A 28 -2.34 1.50 -1.15
CA LEU A 28 -2.29 0.12 -1.60
C LEU A 28 -3.70 -0.46 -1.85
N ALA A 29 -4.71 0.04 -1.15
CA ALA A 29 -6.09 -0.43 -1.33
C ALA A 29 -6.65 0.12 -2.64
N GLY A 30 -6.80 -0.76 -3.63
CA GLY A 30 -7.16 -0.41 -5.01
C GLY A 30 -5.97 -0.22 -5.94
N ALA A 31 -4.75 -0.54 -5.50
CA ALA A 31 -3.58 -0.50 -6.37
C ALA A 31 -3.67 -1.58 -7.46
N GLU A 32 -3.26 -1.20 -8.67
CA GLU A 32 -3.32 -2.02 -9.86
C GLU A 32 -1.92 -2.37 -10.38
N GLY A 33 -1.69 -3.66 -10.62
CA GLY A 33 -0.46 -4.19 -11.16
C GLY A 33 -0.38 -4.04 -12.68
N LYS A 34 0.84 -3.78 -13.18
CA LYS A 34 1.11 -3.72 -14.63
C LYS A 34 1.00 -5.10 -15.28
N THR A 35 1.39 -6.15 -14.57
CA THR A 35 1.29 -7.55 -15.00
C THR A 35 0.46 -8.38 -14.02
N VAL A 36 0.10 -9.61 -14.40
CA VAL A 36 -0.57 -10.55 -13.48
C VAL A 36 0.33 -10.86 -12.28
N GLU A 37 1.65 -10.95 -12.49
CA GLU A 37 2.61 -11.14 -11.41
C GLU A 37 2.63 -9.95 -10.44
N ASP A 38 2.58 -8.72 -10.95
CA ASP A 38 2.52 -7.52 -10.13
C ASP A 38 1.22 -7.48 -9.33
N GLN A 39 0.09 -7.80 -9.96
CA GLN A 39 -1.20 -7.86 -9.24
C GLN A 39 -1.18 -8.93 -8.15
N ASN A 40 -0.57 -10.10 -8.40
CA ASN A 40 -0.39 -11.13 -7.37
C ASN A 40 0.41 -10.60 -6.16
N LYS A 41 1.46 -9.80 -6.39
CA LYS A 41 2.28 -9.21 -5.32
C LYS A 41 1.49 -8.18 -4.51
N ILE A 42 0.69 -7.34 -5.19
CA ILE A 42 -0.16 -6.36 -4.52
C ILE A 42 -1.21 -7.06 -3.66
N ASP A 43 -1.95 -8.03 -4.21
CA ASP A 43 -2.99 -8.77 -3.49
C ASP A 43 -2.43 -9.46 -2.25
N ARG A 44 -1.25 -10.08 -2.37
CA ARG A 44 -0.56 -10.71 -1.25
C ARG A 44 -0.10 -9.72 -0.18
N THR A 45 0.17 -8.48 -0.56
CA THR A 45 0.57 -7.42 0.38
C THR A 45 -0.63 -6.88 1.16
N ILE A 46 -1.79 -6.73 0.52
CA ILE A 46 -3.01 -6.22 1.16
C ILE A 46 -3.68 -7.29 2.06
N ALA A 47 -3.71 -8.55 1.63
CA ALA A 47 -4.48 -9.58 2.31
C ALA A 47 -4.21 -9.71 3.82
N PRO A 48 -2.96 -9.72 4.32
CA PRO A 48 -2.71 -9.78 5.76
C PRO A 48 -3.23 -8.54 6.50
N GLY A 49 -3.10 -7.35 5.90
CA GLY A 49 -3.60 -6.10 6.48
C GLY A 49 -5.13 -6.09 6.61
N CYS A 50 -5.83 -6.69 5.65
CA CYS A 50 -7.28 -6.89 5.74
C CYS A 50 -7.66 -7.93 6.81
N ALA A 51 -6.89 -9.02 6.93
CA ALA A 51 -7.16 -10.07 7.91
C ALA A 51 -7.00 -9.61 9.36
N VAL A 52 -6.13 -8.62 9.62
CA VAL A 52 -5.88 -8.08 10.97
C VAL A 52 -6.49 -6.70 11.20
N GLU A 53 -7.45 -6.30 10.36
CA GLU A 53 -8.17 -5.01 10.45
C GLU A 53 -7.27 -3.77 10.42
N PHE A 54 -6.08 -3.88 9.83
CA PHE A 54 -5.18 -2.76 9.60
C PHE A 54 -5.73 -1.80 8.53
N TYR A 55 -6.39 -2.36 7.51
CA TYR A 55 -7.22 -1.64 6.55
C TYR A 55 -8.69 -1.76 6.95
N THR A 56 -9.48 -0.73 6.65
CA THR A 56 -10.93 -0.78 6.86
C THR A 56 -11.59 -1.76 5.90
N ALA A 57 -12.77 -2.28 6.26
CA ALA A 57 -13.54 -3.16 5.39
C ALA A 57 -13.80 -2.55 4.00
N ALA A 58 -14.10 -1.25 3.93
CA ALA A 58 -14.32 -0.53 2.67
C ALA A 58 -13.06 -0.46 1.79
N GLU A 59 -11.87 -0.36 2.37
CA GLU A 59 -10.62 -0.38 1.62
C GLU A 59 -10.29 -1.78 1.09
N CYS A 60 -10.55 -2.81 1.89
CA CYS A 60 -10.39 -4.20 1.48
C CYS A 60 -11.34 -4.57 0.35
N ASP A 61 -12.59 -4.10 0.42
CA ASP A 61 -13.59 -4.28 -0.62
C ASP A 61 -13.19 -3.55 -1.91
N ARG A 62 -12.80 -2.27 -1.81
CA ARG A 62 -12.26 -1.49 -2.94
C ARG A 62 -11.10 -2.22 -3.62
N HIS A 63 -10.18 -2.79 -2.83
CA HIS A 63 -9.06 -3.55 -3.38
C HIS A 63 -9.51 -4.82 -4.09
N THR A 64 -10.50 -5.54 -3.54
CA THR A 64 -11.06 -6.75 -4.16
C THR A 64 -11.65 -6.45 -5.53
N HIS A 65 -12.45 -5.40 -5.63
CA HIS A 65 -13.03 -4.95 -6.89
C HIS A 65 -11.95 -4.57 -7.92
N ALA A 66 -11.02 -3.69 -7.53
CA ALA A 66 -9.94 -3.26 -8.42
C ALA A 66 -9.07 -4.44 -8.91
N SER A 67 -8.73 -5.39 -8.01
CA SER A 67 -7.97 -6.58 -8.39
C SER A 67 -8.72 -7.46 -9.40
N ALA A 68 -10.02 -7.67 -9.19
CA ALA A 68 -10.85 -8.46 -10.10
C ALA A 68 -10.93 -7.82 -11.50
N GLU A 69 -11.20 -6.50 -11.57
CA GLU A 69 -11.24 -5.74 -12.81
C GLU A 69 -9.90 -5.77 -13.53
N ARG A 70 -8.81 -5.45 -12.82
CA ARG A 70 -7.47 -5.44 -13.40
C ARG A 70 -7.05 -6.80 -13.95
N ARG A 71 -7.37 -7.89 -13.24
CA ARG A 71 -7.11 -9.25 -13.72
C ARG A 71 -7.90 -9.59 -14.97
N ALA A 72 -9.13 -9.10 -15.09
CA ALA A 72 -9.93 -9.29 -16.30
C ALA A 72 -9.34 -8.55 -17.50
N GLU A 73 -8.80 -7.35 -17.30
CA GLU A 73 -8.10 -6.58 -18.34
C GLU A 73 -6.80 -7.25 -18.77
N LEU A 74 -5.95 -7.64 -17.82
CA LEU A 74 -4.65 -8.23 -18.09
C LEU A 74 -4.77 -9.54 -18.88
N LYS A 75 -5.79 -10.36 -18.60
CA LYS A 75 -6.06 -11.59 -19.36
C LYS A 75 -6.47 -11.36 -20.81
N LYS A 76 -7.07 -10.21 -21.14
CA LYS A 76 -7.45 -9.87 -22.53
C LYS A 76 -6.25 -9.41 -23.35
N GLY A 77 -5.19 -8.93 -22.68
CA GLY A 77 -3.95 -8.47 -23.32
C GLY A 77 -2.85 -9.54 -23.38
N GLN A 78 -3.12 -10.74 -22.88
CA GLN A 78 -2.28 -11.94 -23.02
C GLN A 78 -2.74 -12.76 -24.21
#